data_AF-A0A915LCS6-F1
#
_entry.id   AF-A0A915LCS6-F1
#
_cell.length_a   1.000
_cell.length_b   1.000
_cell.length_c   1.000
_cell.angle_alpha   90.00
_cell.angle_beta   90.00
_cell.angle_gamma   90.00
#
_symmetry.space_group_name_H-M   'P 1'
#
loop_
_entity.id
_entity.type
_entity.pdbx_description
1 polymer ?
#
loop_
_entity_poly.entity_id
_entity_poly.type
_entity_poly.pdbx_seq_one_letter_code
_entity_poly.pdbx_strand_id
1 'polypeptide(L)'
;MLTVPNAHPLLPMRKGSWRHRTISRKRRALSARRHSSPAAPGAFGNAIERKYFPASNFAKLRDLKSTVDLLTSITFFRMKVLELASPPRASNVVRECAKACMETTYHLMFDTCCEKCEPTDESVKFWSDFIDYMLGVIDEDRNVYTPVLNQFPQELNIGQLSAATLWNLYKTDLKDALMEHAKTKRCKTPDYMNLYFKVKHFYSMYVAELPQYRESIPEFP
;
A
#
# COMPACT_ATOMS: atom_id res chain seq x y z
N MET A 1 -12.66 64.82 14.91
CA MET A 1 -12.78 64.09 13.63
C MET A 1 -11.40 63.57 13.26
N LEU A 2 -11.14 62.28 13.48
CA LEU A 2 -9.95 61.60 12.95
C LEU A 2 -10.44 60.28 12.34
N THR A 3 -10.22 60.14 11.05
CA THR A 3 -10.62 59.03 10.20
C THR A 3 -9.67 57.84 10.39
N VAL A 4 -10.23 56.66 10.68
CA VAL A 4 -9.49 55.40 10.77
C VAL A 4 -9.29 54.85 9.35
N PRO A 5 -8.08 54.41 8.95
CA PRO A 5 -7.88 53.81 7.63
C PRO A 5 -8.52 52.42 7.55
N ASN A 6 -9.17 52.22 6.41
CA ASN A 6 -9.92 51.05 6.00
C ASN A 6 -9.09 49.76 6.12
N ALA A 7 -9.49 48.84 7.00
CA ALA A 7 -8.94 47.49 7.06
C ALA A 7 -9.50 46.67 5.90
N HIS A 8 -8.66 46.36 4.91
CA HIS A 8 -8.95 45.36 3.89
C HIS A 8 -9.31 44.01 4.55
N PRO A 9 -10.38 43.31 4.11
CA PRO A 9 -10.65 41.96 4.60
C PRO A 9 -9.54 41.04 4.12
N LEU A 10 -8.79 40.47 5.07
CA LEU A 10 -7.91 39.34 4.82
C LEU A 10 -8.78 38.20 4.27
N LEU A 11 -8.57 37.88 2.99
CA LEU A 11 -9.17 36.73 2.32
C LEU A 11 -8.96 35.46 3.17
N PRO A 12 -9.98 34.60 3.33
CA PRO A 12 -9.81 33.37 4.09
C PRO A 12 -8.81 32.46 3.38
N MET A 13 -7.69 32.18 4.06
CA MET A 13 -6.73 31.14 3.69
C MET A 13 -7.48 29.85 3.34
N ARG A 14 -7.32 29.36 2.10
CA ARG A 14 -7.95 28.14 1.59
C ARG A 14 -7.61 26.95 2.52
N LYS A 15 -8.64 26.41 3.16
CA LYS A 15 -8.61 25.18 3.98
C LYS A 15 -8.14 23.99 3.13
N GLY A 16 -6.84 23.73 3.13
CA GLY A 16 -6.25 22.55 2.49
C GLY A 16 -6.49 21.30 3.35
N SER A 17 -7.69 20.72 3.27
CA SER A 17 -8.02 19.44 3.89
C SER A 17 -6.99 18.38 3.51
N TRP A 18 -6.52 17.59 4.49
CA TRP A 18 -5.64 16.43 4.27
C TRP A 18 -6.14 15.58 3.09
N ARG A 19 -7.47 15.41 2.94
CA ARG A 19 -8.11 14.79 1.76
C ARG A 19 -7.54 15.29 0.45
N HIS A 20 -7.60 16.60 0.19
CA HIS A 20 -7.17 17.16 -1.07
C HIS A 20 -5.66 17.01 -1.26
N ARG A 21 -4.85 17.15 -0.20
CA ARG A 21 -3.39 16.99 -0.31
C ARG A 21 -2.99 15.55 -0.57
N THR A 22 -3.55 14.60 0.17
CA THR A 22 -3.17 13.19 0.13
C THR A 22 -3.73 12.50 -1.11
N ILE A 23 -5.01 12.72 -1.43
CA ILE A 23 -5.62 12.20 -2.66
C ILE A 23 -4.94 12.82 -3.89
N SER A 24 -4.68 14.14 -3.92
CA SER A 24 -4.00 14.76 -5.07
C SER A 24 -2.51 14.41 -5.16
N ARG A 25 -1.82 14.12 -4.05
CA ARG A 25 -0.44 13.61 -4.07
C ARG A 25 -0.40 12.18 -4.59
N LYS A 26 -1.28 11.30 -4.11
CA LYS A 26 -1.39 9.90 -4.58
C LYS A 26 -1.77 9.83 -6.05
N ARG A 27 -2.76 10.62 -6.49
CA ARG A 27 -3.14 10.73 -7.91
C ARG A 27 -2.01 11.26 -8.80
N ARG A 28 -1.22 12.23 -8.32
CA ARG A 28 -0.02 12.71 -9.05
C ARG A 28 1.10 11.66 -9.09
N ALA A 29 1.36 10.96 -7.99
CA ALA A 29 2.35 9.88 -7.94
C ALA A 29 1.99 8.73 -8.88
N LEU A 30 0.70 8.37 -8.94
CA LEU A 30 0.16 7.40 -9.90
C LEU A 30 0.22 7.92 -11.33
N SER A 31 -0.11 9.20 -11.57
CA SER A 31 -0.03 9.82 -12.90
C SER A 31 1.41 9.83 -13.44
N ALA A 32 2.40 10.11 -12.59
CA ALA A 32 3.82 10.04 -12.94
C ALA A 32 4.26 8.61 -13.29
N ARG A 33 3.59 7.57 -12.76
CA ARG A 33 3.80 6.16 -13.12
C ARG A 33 2.94 5.67 -14.31
N ARG A 34 1.91 6.43 -14.74
CA ARG A 34 0.91 6.03 -15.76
C ARG A 34 1.29 6.37 -17.21
N HIS A 35 2.52 6.81 -17.51
CA HIS A 35 2.95 7.05 -18.90
C HIS A 35 3.14 5.76 -19.74
N SER A 36 2.41 4.68 -19.43
CA SER A 36 2.30 3.44 -20.20
C SER A 36 0.85 2.91 -20.23
N SER A 37 0.07 3.47 -21.16
CA SER A 37 -1.10 2.89 -21.88
C SER A 37 -2.46 2.66 -21.17
N PRO A 38 -3.62 2.82 -21.85
CA PRO A 38 -4.96 2.78 -21.26
C PRO A 38 -5.71 1.45 -21.52
N ALA A 39 -6.50 0.94 -20.55
CA ALA A 39 -7.65 0.06 -20.83
C ALA A 39 -8.63 -0.13 -19.64
N ALA A 40 -9.91 0.04 -19.98
CA ALA A 40 -11.22 -0.50 -19.55
C ALA A 40 -11.60 -0.82 -18.07
N PRO A 41 -12.89 -0.58 -17.68
CA PRO A 41 -13.40 -0.76 -16.33
C PRO A 41 -14.05 -2.13 -16.10
N GLY A 42 -13.82 -2.72 -14.91
CA GLY A 42 -14.59 -3.88 -14.43
C GLY A 42 -13.76 -5.11 -14.07
N ALA A 43 -12.84 -5.00 -13.11
CA ALA A 43 -12.36 -6.14 -12.31
C ALA A 43 -11.62 -5.60 -11.09
N PHE A 44 -12.06 -5.99 -9.88
CA PHE A 44 -11.34 -5.70 -8.64
C PHE A 44 -10.03 -6.47 -8.64
N GLY A 45 -8.92 -5.75 -8.57
CA GLY A 45 -7.57 -6.31 -8.48
C GLY A 45 -6.81 -6.16 -9.78
N ASN A 46 -6.12 -5.04 -9.98
CA ASN A 46 -5.10 -4.92 -11.02
C ASN A 46 -4.07 -3.85 -10.63
N ALA A 47 -2.97 -4.32 -10.05
CA ALA A 47 -1.74 -3.55 -9.87
C ALA A 47 -0.59 -4.25 -10.59
N ILE A 48 0.49 -3.53 -10.84
CA ILE A 48 1.33 -3.71 -12.04
C ILE A 48 1.89 -5.13 -12.24
N GLU A 49 2.26 -5.92 -11.21
CA GLU A 49 2.59 -7.36 -11.42
C GLU A 49 1.37 -8.26 -11.62
N ARG A 50 0.25 -8.01 -10.92
CA ARG A 50 -1.04 -8.69 -11.14
C ARG A 50 -1.59 -8.44 -12.54
N LYS A 51 -1.21 -7.29 -13.13
CA LYS A 51 -1.60 -6.88 -14.48
C LYS A 51 -0.92 -7.73 -15.57
N TYR A 52 0.32 -8.18 -15.33
CA TYR A 52 1.08 -9.03 -16.27
C TYR A 52 1.04 -10.52 -15.90
N PHE A 53 0.90 -10.83 -14.61
CA PHE A 53 0.85 -12.17 -14.05
C PHE A 53 -0.36 -12.33 -13.10
N PRO A 54 -1.58 -12.42 -13.63
CA PRO A 54 -2.78 -12.54 -12.79
C PRO A 54 -2.80 -13.88 -12.07
N ALA A 55 -3.21 -13.87 -10.80
CA ALA A 55 -3.32 -15.05 -9.95
C ALA A 55 -4.19 -16.17 -10.55
N SER A 56 -5.17 -15.80 -11.40
CA SER A 56 -6.05 -16.71 -12.11
C SER A 56 -5.41 -17.42 -13.31
N ASN A 57 -4.22 -16.99 -13.76
CA ASN A 57 -3.56 -17.56 -14.94
C ASN A 57 -2.28 -18.32 -14.55
N PHE A 58 -2.41 -19.63 -14.39
CA PHE A 58 -1.30 -20.53 -14.03
C PHE A 58 -0.14 -20.54 -15.04
N ALA A 59 -0.40 -20.32 -16.34
CA ALA A 59 0.67 -20.25 -17.33
C ALA A 59 1.53 -19.00 -17.10
N LYS A 60 0.89 -17.86 -16.82
CA LYS A 60 1.58 -16.63 -16.44
C LYS A 60 2.33 -16.76 -15.11
N LEU A 61 1.78 -17.44 -14.11
CA LEU A 61 2.51 -17.72 -12.87
C LEU A 61 3.77 -18.57 -13.11
N ARG A 62 3.74 -19.50 -14.07
CA ARG A 62 4.92 -20.25 -14.49
C ARG A 62 5.96 -19.38 -15.20
N ASP A 63 5.51 -18.46 -16.05
CA ASP A 63 6.39 -17.47 -16.70
C ASP A 63 7.07 -16.58 -15.65
N LEU A 64 6.32 -16.14 -14.64
CA LEU A 64 6.86 -15.36 -13.50
C LEU A 64 7.94 -16.15 -12.76
N LYS A 65 7.66 -17.41 -12.41
CA LYS A 65 8.66 -18.30 -11.78
C LYS A 65 9.92 -18.42 -12.63
N SER A 66 9.76 -18.67 -13.93
CA SER A 66 10.87 -18.83 -14.87
C SER A 66 11.70 -17.54 -15.02
N THR A 67 11.03 -16.38 -14.96
CA THR A 67 11.69 -15.05 -15.02
C THR A 67 12.57 -14.83 -13.78
N VAL A 68 12.09 -15.19 -12.60
CA VAL A 68 12.87 -15.08 -11.35
C VAL A 68 14.01 -16.12 -11.30
N ASP A 69 13.78 -17.32 -11.82
CA ASP A 69 14.82 -18.34 -11.96
C ASP A 69 15.93 -17.83 -12.90
N LEU A 70 15.58 -17.24 -14.04
CA LEU A 70 16.54 -16.62 -14.97
C LEU A 70 17.32 -15.47 -14.32
N LEU A 71 16.65 -14.57 -13.58
CA LEU A 71 17.32 -13.49 -12.84
C LEU A 71 18.35 -14.05 -11.85
N THR A 72 17.99 -15.13 -11.15
CA THR A 72 18.87 -15.82 -10.20
C THR A 72 20.08 -16.42 -10.91
N SER A 73 19.88 -17.09 -12.06
CA SER A 73 20.97 -17.62 -12.89
C SER A 73 21.91 -16.51 -13.40
N ILE A 74 21.38 -15.36 -13.81
CA ILE A 74 22.18 -14.20 -14.23
C ILE A 74 23.01 -13.68 -13.05
N THR A 75 22.41 -13.47 -11.87
CA THR A 75 23.14 -13.00 -10.69
C THR A 75 24.22 -13.98 -10.26
N PHE A 76 23.94 -15.29 -10.32
CA PHE A 76 24.92 -16.34 -10.01
C PHE A 76 26.09 -16.34 -11.01
N PHE A 77 25.79 -16.23 -12.31
CA PHE A 77 26.81 -16.12 -13.36
C PHE A 77 27.73 -14.92 -13.13
N ARG A 78 27.17 -13.74 -12.83
CA ARG A 78 27.96 -12.53 -12.54
C ARG A 78 28.85 -12.68 -11.30
N MET A 79 28.43 -13.47 -10.31
CA MET A 79 29.19 -13.72 -9.09
C MET A 79 30.29 -14.77 -9.27
N LYS A 80 30.03 -15.82 -10.05
CA LYS A 80 30.93 -16.98 -10.18
C LYS A 80 31.82 -16.95 -11.42
N VAL A 81 31.40 -16.30 -12.50
CA VAL A 81 32.12 -16.30 -13.79
C VAL A 81 32.81 -14.98 -14.06
N LEU A 82 32.21 -13.86 -13.64
CA LEU A 82 32.79 -12.53 -13.89
C LEU A 82 33.61 -11.98 -12.71
N GLU A 83 33.70 -12.71 -11.59
CA GLU A 83 34.45 -12.33 -10.36
C GLU A 83 34.20 -10.89 -9.87
N LEU A 84 33.05 -10.31 -10.22
CA LEU A 84 32.69 -8.96 -9.82
C LEU A 84 32.56 -8.91 -8.30
N ALA A 85 33.26 -7.97 -7.66
CA ALA A 85 33.10 -7.73 -6.23
C ALA A 85 31.66 -7.28 -5.94
N SER A 86 30.91 -8.08 -5.18
CA SER A 86 29.61 -7.77 -4.58
C SER A 86 28.40 -7.50 -5.53
N PRO A 87 28.04 -8.40 -6.46
CA PRO A 87 26.76 -8.26 -7.17
C PRO A 87 25.58 -8.27 -6.17
N PRO A 88 24.54 -7.44 -6.39
CA PRO A 88 23.39 -7.39 -5.51
C PRO A 88 22.71 -8.77 -5.44
N ARG A 89 22.45 -9.24 -4.21
CA ARG A 89 21.82 -10.53 -3.97
C ARG A 89 20.46 -10.59 -4.67
N ALA A 90 20.21 -11.63 -5.47
CA ALA A 90 18.99 -11.76 -6.27
C ALA A 90 17.71 -11.64 -5.42
N SER A 91 17.73 -12.21 -4.21
CA SER A 91 16.65 -12.09 -3.23
C SER A 91 16.30 -10.64 -2.88
N ASN A 92 17.29 -9.76 -2.73
CA ASN A 92 17.08 -8.34 -2.46
C ASN A 92 16.46 -7.63 -3.65
N VAL A 93 16.92 -7.94 -4.88
CA VAL A 93 16.35 -7.37 -6.10
C VAL A 93 14.87 -7.75 -6.23
N VAL A 94 14.54 -9.04 -6.08
CA VAL A 94 13.15 -9.52 -6.15
C VAL A 94 12.30 -8.90 -5.03
N ARG A 95 12.84 -8.78 -3.82
CA ARG A 95 12.14 -8.14 -2.68
C ARG A 95 11.79 -6.68 -2.99
N GLU A 96 12.72 -5.88 -3.49
CA GLU A 96 12.45 -4.47 -3.79
C GLU A 96 11.47 -4.31 -4.97
N CYS A 97 11.54 -5.18 -5.98
CA CYS A 97 10.56 -5.21 -7.06
C CYS A 97 9.15 -5.52 -6.54
N ALA A 98 9.01 -6.58 -5.74
CA ALA A 98 7.73 -6.98 -5.15
C ALA A 98 7.17 -5.87 -4.24
N LYS A 99 8.02 -5.24 -3.42
CA LYS A 99 7.62 -4.12 -2.57
C LYS A 99 7.12 -2.92 -3.38
N ALA A 100 7.84 -2.53 -4.43
CA ALA A 100 7.41 -1.44 -5.32
C ALA A 100 6.07 -1.74 -6.03
N CYS A 101 5.84 -3.02 -6.35
CA CYS A 101 4.55 -3.50 -6.86
C CYS A 101 3.45 -3.35 -5.81
N MET A 102 3.69 -3.78 -4.57
CA MET A 102 2.73 -3.68 -3.45
C MET A 102 2.39 -2.23 -3.12
N GLU A 103 3.36 -1.32 -3.12
CA GLU A 103 3.12 0.14 -2.97
C GLU A 103 2.21 0.68 -4.07
N THR A 104 2.45 0.27 -5.32
CA THR A 104 1.58 0.63 -6.43
C THR A 104 0.17 0.05 -6.26
N THR A 105 0.09 -1.20 -5.78
CA THR A 105 -1.17 -1.90 -5.49
C THR A 105 -1.99 -1.15 -4.48
N TYR A 106 -1.37 -0.77 -3.37
CA TYR A 106 -2.00 0.03 -2.33
C TYR A 106 -2.62 1.31 -2.89
N HIS A 107 -1.87 2.06 -3.70
CA HIS A 107 -2.37 3.31 -4.29
C HIS A 107 -3.54 3.10 -5.26
N LEU A 108 -3.49 2.06 -6.08
CA LEU A 108 -4.57 1.73 -7.00
C LEU A 108 -5.83 1.28 -6.27
N MET A 109 -5.70 0.41 -5.27
CA MET A 109 -6.81 0.01 -4.41
C MET A 109 -7.42 1.21 -3.69
N PHE A 110 -6.58 2.11 -3.18
CA PHE A 110 -7.04 3.31 -2.49
C PHE A 110 -7.86 4.22 -3.41
N ASP A 111 -7.37 4.46 -4.64
CA ASP A 111 -8.10 5.24 -5.64
C ASP A 111 -9.44 4.59 -6.01
N THR A 112 -9.46 3.28 -6.27
CA THR A 112 -10.70 2.54 -6.56
C THR A 112 -11.68 2.56 -5.38
N CYS A 113 -11.18 2.45 -4.14
CA CYS A 113 -12.01 2.55 -2.95
C CYS A 113 -12.60 3.96 -2.82
N CYS A 114 -11.82 5.00 -3.13
CA CYS A 114 -12.28 6.38 -3.13
C CYS A 114 -13.39 6.63 -4.15
N GLU A 115 -13.32 6.01 -5.34
CA GLU A 115 -14.38 6.13 -6.36
C GLU A 115 -15.73 5.57 -5.88
N LYS A 116 -15.72 4.57 -4.99
CA LYS A 116 -16.96 4.02 -4.40
C LYS A 116 -17.44 4.80 -3.18
N CYS A 117 -16.53 5.17 -2.31
CA CYS A 117 -16.81 5.83 -1.05
C CYS A 117 -15.62 6.72 -0.73
N GLU A 118 -15.76 8.04 -0.84
CA GLU A 118 -14.65 8.92 -0.52
C GLU A 118 -14.44 9.04 1.01
N PRO A 119 -13.20 9.13 1.51
CA PRO A 119 -12.89 9.20 2.97
C PRO A 119 -13.31 10.51 3.65
N THR A 120 -14.54 10.70 4.13
CA THR A 120 -15.04 11.97 4.71
C THR A 120 -14.62 12.20 6.16
N ASP A 121 -14.69 13.45 6.65
CA ASP A 121 -14.49 13.79 8.06
C ASP A 121 -15.70 13.41 8.96
N GLU A 122 -16.82 13.06 8.33
CA GLU A 122 -18.06 12.63 8.96
C GLU A 122 -18.21 11.11 9.05
N SER A 123 -17.32 10.33 8.41
CA SER A 123 -17.38 8.87 8.45
C SER A 123 -16.01 8.20 8.36
N VAL A 124 -15.76 7.24 9.26
CA VAL A 124 -14.58 6.35 9.21
C VAL A 124 -14.83 5.06 8.41
N LYS A 125 -16.00 4.93 7.77
CA LYS A 125 -16.39 3.71 7.04
C LYS A 125 -15.40 3.35 5.93
N PHE A 126 -14.91 4.33 5.19
CA PHE A 126 -13.89 4.12 4.15
C PHE A 126 -12.69 3.33 4.68
N TRP A 127 -12.15 3.73 5.84
CA TRP A 127 -10.98 3.09 6.45
C TRP A 127 -11.26 1.66 6.89
N SER A 128 -12.50 1.40 7.32
CA SER A 128 -12.95 0.07 7.68
C SER A 128 -13.09 -0.83 6.45
N ASP A 129 -13.73 -0.33 5.39
CA ASP A 129 -13.91 -1.08 4.14
C ASP A 129 -12.55 -1.31 3.45
N PHE A 130 -11.63 -0.34 3.51
CA PHE A 130 -10.31 -0.44 2.88
C PHE A 130 -9.42 -1.54 3.48
N ILE A 131 -9.58 -1.85 4.78
CA ILE A 131 -8.94 -3.02 5.40
C ILE A 131 -9.32 -4.32 4.66
N ASP A 132 -10.57 -4.47 4.24
CA ASP A 132 -11.03 -5.71 3.58
C ASP A 132 -10.36 -5.89 2.21
N TYR A 133 -10.14 -4.79 1.47
CA TYR A 133 -9.37 -4.83 0.21
C TYR A 133 -7.91 -5.22 0.46
N MET A 134 -7.28 -4.69 1.50
CA MET A 134 -5.92 -5.07 1.87
C MET A 134 -5.83 -6.54 2.24
N LEU A 135 -6.78 -7.05 3.03
CA LEU A 135 -6.83 -8.46 3.42
C LEU A 135 -6.90 -9.37 2.19
N GLY A 136 -7.77 -9.06 1.24
CA GLY A 136 -7.88 -9.83 -0.01
C GLY A 136 -6.56 -9.88 -0.80
N VAL A 137 -5.83 -8.77 -0.87
CA VAL A 137 -4.51 -8.72 -1.52
C VAL A 137 -3.45 -9.50 -0.76
N ILE A 138 -3.41 -9.38 0.56
CA ILE A 138 -2.43 -10.09 1.40
C ILE A 138 -2.66 -11.61 1.33
N ASP A 139 -3.92 -12.05 1.35
CA ASP A 139 -4.26 -13.47 1.25
C ASP A 139 -3.91 -14.03 -0.13
N GLU A 140 -4.11 -13.26 -1.21
CA GLU A 140 -3.66 -13.66 -2.55
C GLU A 140 -2.12 -13.74 -2.65
N ASP A 141 -1.40 -12.76 -2.09
CA ASP A 141 0.06 -12.74 -2.03
C ASP A 141 0.62 -13.92 -1.23
N ARG A 142 -0.06 -14.28 -0.13
CA ARG A 142 0.29 -15.42 0.71
C ARG A 142 0.01 -16.75 0.01
N ASN A 143 -1.16 -16.91 -0.60
CA ASN A 143 -1.63 -18.22 -1.05
C ASN A 143 -1.25 -18.54 -2.50
N VAL A 144 -1.05 -17.52 -3.34
CA VAL A 144 -0.75 -17.68 -4.77
C VAL A 144 0.70 -17.33 -5.08
N TYR A 145 1.14 -16.14 -4.71
CA TYR A 145 2.46 -15.64 -5.12
C TYR A 145 3.61 -16.19 -4.26
N THR A 146 3.39 -16.45 -2.97
CA THR A 146 4.43 -17.03 -2.10
C THR A 146 4.90 -18.41 -2.56
N PRO A 147 4.03 -19.37 -2.94
CA PRO A 147 4.48 -20.65 -3.48
C PRO A 147 5.23 -20.52 -4.82
N VAL A 148 4.87 -19.54 -5.65
CA VAL A 148 5.48 -19.30 -6.97
C VAL A 148 6.88 -18.72 -6.84
N LEU A 149 7.06 -17.76 -5.91
CA LEU A 149 8.30 -17.03 -5.65
C LEU A 149 9.08 -17.63 -4.46
N ASN A 150 9.26 -18.95 -4.47
CA ASN A 150 9.87 -19.70 -3.36
C ASN A 150 11.39 -19.92 -3.49
N GLN A 151 12.09 -19.20 -4.38
CA GLN A 151 13.53 -19.38 -4.61
C GLN A 151 14.39 -19.03 -3.39
N PHE A 152 13.87 -18.18 -2.49
CA PHE A 152 14.59 -17.69 -1.30
C PHE A 152 13.73 -17.75 -0.03
N PRO A 153 13.23 -18.91 0.41
CA PRO A 153 12.17 -19.00 1.43
C PRO A 153 12.62 -18.52 2.82
N GLN A 154 13.93 -18.53 3.10
CA GLN A 154 14.50 -18.00 4.34
C GLN A 154 14.69 -16.47 4.30
N GLU A 155 14.75 -15.88 3.10
CA GLU A 155 15.05 -14.46 2.91
C GLU A 155 13.85 -13.67 2.43
N LEU A 156 12.91 -14.29 1.73
CA LEU A 156 11.78 -13.63 1.10
C LEU A 156 10.53 -14.49 1.24
N ASN A 157 9.54 -13.94 1.93
CA ASN A 157 8.18 -14.45 1.98
C ASN A 157 7.25 -13.35 1.47
N ILE A 158 6.59 -13.60 0.34
CA ILE A 158 5.77 -12.58 -0.35
C ILE A 158 4.57 -12.17 0.50
N GLY A 159 3.89 -13.11 1.15
CA GLY A 159 2.79 -12.81 2.06
C GLY A 159 3.21 -11.94 3.25
N GLN A 160 4.36 -12.21 3.85
CA GLN A 160 4.91 -11.38 4.94
C GLN A 160 5.33 -9.99 4.45
N LEU A 161 5.98 -9.90 3.29
CA LEU A 161 6.36 -8.63 2.67
C LEU A 161 5.13 -7.77 2.33
N SER A 162 4.07 -8.41 1.82
CA SER A 162 2.79 -7.76 1.52
C SER A 162 2.14 -7.18 2.77
N ALA A 163 1.99 -7.99 3.82
CA ALA A 163 1.43 -7.54 5.10
C ALA A 163 2.22 -6.37 5.68
N ALA A 164 3.56 -6.46 5.70
CA ALA A 164 4.44 -5.38 6.18
C ALA A 164 4.26 -4.08 5.37
N THR A 165 4.28 -4.18 4.04
CA THR A 165 4.26 -3.01 3.15
C THR A 165 2.91 -2.30 3.22
N LEU A 166 1.82 -3.06 3.07
CA LEU A 166 0.47 -2.52 3.09
C LEU A 166 0.13 -1.93 4.46
N TRP A 167 0.51 -2.60 5.56
CA TRP A 167 0.34 -2.06 6.92
C TRP A 167 1.03 -0.71 7.10
N ASN A 168 2.28 -0.58 6.66
CA ASN A 168 3.05 0.66 6.83
C ASN A 168 2.45 1.84 6.07
N LEU A 169 1.88 1.60 4.89
CA LEU A 169 1.16 2.63 4.14
C LEU A 169 -0.16 2.98 4.81
N TYR A 170 -0.95 1.96 5.17
CA TYR A 170 -2.25 2.12 5.82
C TYR A 170 -2.16 2.87 7.14
N LYS A 171 -1.26 2.46 8.05
CA LYS A 171 -1.11 3.09 9.37
C LYS A 171 -0.78 4.58 9.25
N THR A 172 0.04 4.94 8.25
CA THR A 172 0.49 6.31 8.01
C THR A 172 -0.68 7.16 7.52
N ASP A 173 -1.43 6.67 6.53
CA ASP A 173 -2.58 7.39 6.01
C ASP A 173 -3.71 7.49 7.05
N LEU A 174 -3.96 6.41 7.80
CA LEU A 174 -4.99 6.37 8.83
C LEU A 174 -4.66 7.35 9.97
N LYS A 175 -3.41 7.40 10.43
CA LYS A 175 -2.95 8.36 11.44
C LYS A 175 -3.25 9.79 11.01
N ASP A 176 -2.90 10.14 9.77
CA ASP A 176 -3.15 11.48 9.28
C ASP A 176 -4.65 11.81 9.18
N ALA A 177 -5.46 10.85 8.76
CA ALA A 177 -6.92 11.02 8.72
C ALA A 177 -7.50 11.22 10.13
N LEU A 178 -7.11 10.38 11.10
CA LEU A 178 -7.58 10.47 12.48
C LEU A 178 -7.16 11.78 13.15
N MET A 179 -5.97 12.32 12.83
CA MET A 179 -5.56 13.66 13.28
C MET A 179 -6.50 14.77 12.80
N GLU A 180 -7.08 14.65 11.60
CA GLU A 180 -8.06 15.62 11.10
C GLU A 180 -9.44 15.40 11.75
N HIS A 181 -9.87 14.15 11.89
CA HIS A 181 -11.10 13.79 12.61
C HIS A 181 -11.09 14.30 14.05
N ALA A 182 -9.93 14.29 14.72
CA ALA A 182 -9.78 14.79 16.09
C ALA A 182 -10.09 16.30 16.22
N LYS A 183 -9.95 17.08 15.15
CA LYS A 183 -10.24 18.54 15.14
C LYS A 183 -11.73 18.84 15.08
N THR A 184 -12.49 18.04 14.32
CA THR A 184 -13.92 18.31 14.06
C THR A 184 -14.84 17.39 14.86
N LYS A 185 -14.38 16.19 15.23
CA LYS A 185 -15.08 15.15 16.00
C LYS A 185 -16.51 14.89 15.51
N ARG A 186 -16.68 14.79 14.18
CA ARG A 186 -18.01 14.66 13.55
C ARG A 186 -18.56 13.23 13.52
N CYS A 187 -17.73 12.19 13.63
CA CYS A 187 -18.20 10.80 13.71
C CYS A 187 -18.59 10.40 15.14
N LYS A 188 -19.45 9.38 15.28
CA LYS A 188 -19.87 8.86 16.58
C LYS A 188 -18.76 8.00 17.21
N THR A 189 -18.66 8.02 18.54
CA THR A 189 -17.67 7.20 19.28
C THR A 189 -17.72 5.71 18.92
N PRO A 190 -18.89 5.05 18.76
CA PRO A 190 -18.94 3.65 18.36
C PRO A 190 -18.26 3.37 17.01
N ASP A 191 -18.30 4.29 16.05
CA ASP A 191 -17.68 4.11 14.74
C ASP A 191 -16.14 4.06 14.85
N TYR A 192 -15.57 4.94 15.68
CA TYR A 192 -14.14 4.91 15.98
C TYR A 192 -13.73 3.64 16.72
N MET A 193 -14.52 3.18 17.69
CA MET A 193 -14.23 1.95 18.42
C MET A 193 -14.27 0.73 17.49
N ASN A 194 -15.26 0.66 16.60
CA ASN A 194 -15.35 -0.41 15.60
C ASN A 194 -14.15 -0.42 14.65
N LEU A 195 -13.74 0.75 14.16
CA LEU A 195 -12.52 0.89 13.36
C LEU A 195 -11.29 0.42 14.15
N TYR A 196 -11.13 0.86 15.40
CA TYR A 196 -10.01 0.45 16.26
C TYR A 196 -9.94 -1.07 16.43
N PHE A 197 -11.06 -1.74 16.73
CA PHE A 197 -11.09 -3.20 16.84
C PHE A 197 -10.72 -3.89 15.53
N LYS A 198 -11.16 -3.36 14.39
CA LYS A 198 -10.81 -3.90 13.07
C LYS A 198 -9.32 -3.75 12.77
N VAL A 199 -8.74 -2.59 13.05
CA VAL A 199 -7.29 -2.32 12.92
C VAL A 199 -6.48 -3.24 13.84
N LYS A 200 -6.91 -3.40 15.10
CA LYS A 200 -6.27 -4.30 16.06
C LYS A 200 -6.31 -5.75 15.58
N HIS A 201 -7.45 -6.20 15.06
CA HIS A 201 -7.59 -7.54 14.52
C HIS A 201 -6.67 -7.78 13.32
N PHE A 202 -6.65 -6.83 12.36
CA PHE A 202 -5.73 -6.86 11.21
C PHE A 202 -4.27 -7.00 11.67
N TYR A 203 -3.84 -6.16 12.62
CA TYR A 203 -2.47 -6.19 13.13
C TYR A 203 -2.15 -7.54 13.79
N SER A 204 -3.03 -8.03 14.66
CA SER A 204 -2.84 -9.30 15.37
C SER A 204 -2.72 -10.48 14.42
N MET A 205 -3.49 -10.49 13.33
CA MET A 205 -3.54 -11.63 12.41
C MET A 205 -2.42 -11.63 11.36
N TYR A 206 -1.95 -10.46 10.94
CA TYR A 206 -1.05 -10.35 9.78
C TYR A 206 0.28 -9.68 10.07
N VAL A 207 0.39 -8.92 11.17
CA VAL A 207 1.53 -8.03 11.42
C VAL A 207 2.32 -8.42 12.67
N ALA A 208 1.65 -8.83 13.76
CA ALA A 208 2.28 -9.08 15.05
C ALA A 208 3.42 -10.11 15.01
N GLU A 209 3.28 -11.17 14.20
CA GLU A 209 4.27 -12.23 14.07
C GLU A 209 5.40 -11.92 13.07
N LEU A 210 5.38 -10.76 12.40
CA LEU A 210 6.44 -10.40 11.47
C LEU A 210 7.73 -10.11 12.25
N PRO A 211 8.92 -10.47 11.72
CA PRO A 211 10.19 -10.31 12.43
C PRO A 211 10.46 -8.89 12.94
N GLN A 212 10.00 -7.87 12.21
CA GLN A 212 10.18 -6.47 12.55
C GLN A 212 9.25 -5.95 13.65
N TYR A 213 8.22 -6.71 14.04
CA TYR A 213 7.20 -6.30 15.01
C TYR A 213 7.11 -7.21 16.26
N ARG A 214 7.74 -8.38 16.22
CA ARG A 214 7.64 -9.42 17.26
C ARG A 214 7.98 -8.97 18.68
N GLU A 215 8.81 -7.93 18.81
CA GLU A 215 9.22 -7.34 20.10
C GLU A 215 8.82 -5.86 20.23
N SER A 216 8.08 -5.33 19.26
CA SER A 216 7.65 -3.93 19.28
C SER A 216 6.33 -3.79 20.03
N ILE A 217 6.20 -2.73 20.83
CA ILE A 217 4.90 -2.32 21.34
C ILE A 217 4.06 -1.84 20.15
N PRO A 218 2.90 -2.44 19.86
CA PRO A 218 2.08 -2.03 18.73
C PRO A 218 1.64 -0.58 18.86
N GLU A 219 2.11 0.30 17.98
CA GLU A 219 1.52 1.63 17.81
C GLU A 219 0.26 1.51 16.96
N PHE A 220 -0.90 1.55 17.63
CA PHE A 220 -2.18 1.75 16.96
C PHE A 220 -2.42 3.26 16.79
N PRO A 221 -2.70 3.74 15.57
CA PRO A 221 -3.03 5.14 15.32
C PRO A 221 -4.37 5.57 15.92
#